data_AF-A0A7S3QTD8-F1
#
_entry.id   AF-A0A7S3QTD8-F1
#
_cell.length_a   1.000
_cell.length_b   1.000
_cell.length_c   1.000
_cell.angle_alpha   90.00
_cell.angle_beta   90.00
_cell.angle_gamma   90.00
#
_symmetry.space_group_name_H-M   'P 1'
#
loop_
_entity.id
_entity.type
_entity.pdbx_description
1 polymer ?
#
loop_
_entity_poly.entity_id
_entity_poly.type
_entity_poly.pdbx_seq_one_letter_code
_entity_poly.pdbx_strand_id
1 'polypeptide(L)'
;MVEKRQRLLEAVRGRPQMDHPPSLQQGGQEQEQDLCEAEAEAAAVPSDLEAAIAFLRDEMRVTCPQLPPLVCHTQLCSMLADKTSIERGLDDCRRRNVLRVFKLATGADEHGILLMHEPR
;
A
#
# COMPACT_ATOMS: atom_id res chain seq x y z
N MET A 1 -0.76 19.79 63.72
CA MET A 1 0.36 19.93 64.65
C MET A 1 1.17 18.66 64.54
N VAL A 2 2.31 18.69 63.86
CA VAL A 2 3.54 19.29 64.39
C VAL A 2 4.07 18.38 65.49
N GLU A 3 5.38 18.12 65.39
CA GLU A 3 6.19 17.54 66.46
C GLU A 3 5.99 16.05 66.68
N LYS A 4 7.00 15.20 66.61
CA LYS A 4 8.43 15.43 66.76
C LYS A 4 9.07 14.24 66.05
N ARG A 5 9.91 14.42 65.04
CA ARG A 5 11.17 15.17 65.15
C ARG A 5 11.86 14.80 66.46
N GLN A 6 12.25 13.53 66.60
CA GLN A 6 13.36 13.01 67.41
C GLN A 6 13.20 11.49 67.32
N ARG A 7 13.93 10.77 66.48
CA ARG A 7 15.37 10.51 66.59
C ARG A 7 15.90 10.18 65.20
N LEU A 8 16.01 11.19 64.34
CA LEU A 8 17.32 11.71 63.94
C LEU A 8 18.38 11.64 65.07
N LEU A 9 19.01 10.48 65.30
CA LEU A 9 20.27 10.34 66.05
C LEU A 9 20.96 8.98 65.81
N GLU A 10 20.84 8.38 64.62
CA GLU A 10 21.79 7.33 64.17
C GLU A 10 22.42 7.72 62.82
N ALA A 11 22.69 9.03 62.70
CA ALA A 11 23.78 9.48 61.88
C ALA A 11 25.09 9.22 62.63
N VAL A 12 26.12 8.91 61.84
CA VAL A 12 27.56 9.00 62.17
C VAL A 12 28.18 7.70 62.72
N ARG A 13 28.35 6.72 61.83
CA ARG A 13 29.70 6.25 61.45
C ARG A 13 29.62 5.23 60.32
N GLY A 14 29.86 5.72 59.10
CA GLY A 14 29.99 4.86 57.93
C GLY A 14 29.90 5.62 56.61
N ARG A 15 30.67 6.70 56.45
CA ARG A 15 30.97 7.20 55.10
C ARG A 15 32.34 6.67 54.69
N PRO A 16 32.45 6.00 53.55
CA PRO A 16 33.56 6.19 52.65
C PRO A 16 33.16 7.24 51.61
N GLN A 17 34.13 8.07 51.32
CA GLN A 17 34.15 9.17 50.37
C GLN A 17 33.96 8.64 48.94
N MET A 18 33.02 9.22 48.19
CA MET A 18 32.92 9.02 46.75
C MET A 18 33.09 10.39 46.09
N ASP A 19 34.09 10.44 45.22
CA ASP A 19 34.57 11.59 44.48
C ASP A 19 33.49 12.24 43.60
N HIS A 20 33.73 13.51 43.29
CA HIS A 20 32.93 14.34 42.41
C HIS A 20 32.61 13.67 41.05
N PRO A 21 31.44 13.98 40.45
CA PRO A 21 31.17 13.57 39.08
C PRO A 21 31.83 14.55 38.11
N PRO A 22 32.44 14.07 37.02
CA PRO A 22 32.51 14.84 35.80
C PRO A 22 31.57 14.23 34.74
N SER A 23 30.71 15.11 34.24
CA SER A 23 30.41 15.25 32.81
C SER A 23 29.53 14.19 32.13
N LEU A 24 28.33 14.67 31.80
CA LEU A 24 27.49 14.32 30.67
C LEU A 24 28.26 13.70 29.49
N GLN A 25 27.88 12.46 29.16
CA GLN A 25 27.84 12.00 27.78
C GLN A 25 26.61 11.09 27.63
N GLN A 26 25.51 11.70 27.18
CA GLN A 26 24.42 11.01 26.52
C GLN A 26 24.96 10.46 25.20
N GLY A 27 24.66 9.20 24.89
CA GLY A 27 25.09 8.57 23.64
C GLY A 27 24.77 7.10 23.61
N GLY A 28 23.50 6.75 23.77
CA GLY A 28 23.02 5.39 23.59
C GLY A 28 21.51 5.42 23.51
N GLN A 29 20.95 4.60 22.61
CA GLN A 29 19.55 4.55 22.18
C GLN A 29 19.30 5.61 21.08
N GLU A 30 18.78 5.34 19.88
CA GLU A 30 17.91 4.26 19.43
C GLU A 30 18.21 3.98 17.95
N GLN A 31 18.51 2.71 17.67
CA GLN A 31 18.63 2.16 16.33
C GLN A 31 17.26 1.62 15.96
N GLU A 32 16.33 2.50 15.58
CA GLU A 32 15.01 2.09 15.16
C GLU A 32 14.44 3.11 14.17
N GLN A 33 13.94 2.60 13.05
CA GLN A 33 13.11 3.30 12.07
C GLN A 33 13.85 4.18 11.05
N ASP A 34 14.61 3.52 10.17
CA ASP A 34 14.84 4.02 8.80
C ASP A 34 14.43 2.93 7.79
N LEU A 35 13.19 2.44 7.95
CA LEU A 35 12.54 1.50 7.03
C LEU A 35 11.39 2.14 6.24
N CYS A 36 11.28 3.48 6.25
CA CYS A 36 10.11 4.18 5.68
C CYS A 36 10.32 4.79 4.29
N GLU A 37 11.44 4.55 3.60
CA GLU A 37 11.64 5.12 2.27
C GLU A 37 11.18 4.21 1.09
N ALA A 38 10.49 3.10 1.35
CA ALA A 38 10.06 2.17 0.29
C ALA A 38 8.56 2.23 -0.10
N GLU A 39 7.72 3.01 0.58
CA GLU A 39 6.26 2.98 0.35
C GLU A 39 5.69 4.35 -0.01
N ALA A 40 6.29 5.02 -0.99
CA ALA A 40 5.66 6.16 -1.67
C ALA A 40 6.12 6.25 -3.13
N GLU A 41 6.22 5.13 -3.83
CA GLU A 41 6.03 5.19 -5.28
C GLU A 41 4.60 5.71 -5.48
N ALA A 42 4.50 6.96 -5.92
CA ALA A 42 3.27 7.73 -6.02
C ALA A 42 2.11 6.84 -6.48
N ALA A 43 1.12 6.63 -5.61
CA ALA A 43 -0.15 6.04 -5.97
C ALA A 43 -0.85 6.98 -6.97
N ALA A 44 -0.40 6.93 -8.22
CA ALA A 44 -1.01 7.64 -9.32
C ALA A 44 -2.47 7.21 -9.35
N VAL A 45 -3.38 8.18 -9.29
CA VAL A 45 -4.81 7.88 -9.38
C VAL A 45 -5.03 7.08 -10.66
N PRO A 46 -5.56 5.86 -10.58
CA PRO A 46 -5.75 5.03 -11.76
C PRO A 46 -6.70 5.74 -12.71
N SER A 47 -6.42 5.64 -14.00
CA SER A 47 -7.34 6.15 -15.01
C SER A 47 -8.71 5.46 -14.89
N ASP A 48 -9.78 6.13 -15.33
CA ASP A 48 -11.13 5.55 -15.29
C ASP A 48 -11.20 4.16 -15.96
N LEU A 49 -10.40 3.94 -17.01
CA LEU A 49 -10.26 2.64 -17.66
C LEU A 49 -9.63 1.60 -16.74
N GLU A 50 -8.52 1.93 -16.08
CA GLU A 50 -7.86 1.01 -15.14
C GLU A 50 -8.77 0.69 -13.95
N ALA A 51 -9.51 1.68 -13.45
CA ALA A 51 -10.50 1.49 -12.40
C ALA A 51 -11.65 0.56 -12.85
N ALA A 52 -12.22 0.77 -14.04
CA ALA A 52 -13.27 -0.08 -14.59
C ALA A 52 -12.79 -1.53 -14.82
N ILE A 53 -11.57 -1.69 -15.35
CA ILE A 53 -10.95 -3.01 -15.54
C ILE A 53 -10.73 -3.71 -14.19
N ALA A 54 -10.24 -2.99 -13.18
CA ALA A 54 -10.03 -3.53 -11.85
C ALA A 54 -11.34 -3.95 -11.18
N PHE A 55 -12.40 -3.14 -11.32
CA PHE A 55 -13.73 -3.46 -10.84
C PHE A 55 -14.29 -4.75 -11.46
N LEU A 56 -14.29 -4.84 -12.80
CA LEU A 56 -14.81 -6.02 -13.50
C LEU A 56 -14.01 -7.28 -13.19
N ARG A 57 -12.68 -7.13 -13.01
CA ARG A 57 -11.81 -8.22 -12.58
C ARG A 57 -12.24 -8.76 -11.21
N ASP A 58 -12.48 -7.88 -10.26
CA ASP A 58 -12.84 -8.26 -8.90
C ASP A 58 -14.22 -8.91 -8.85
N GLU A 59 -15.20 -8.32 -9.56
CA GLU A 59 -16.53 -8.90 -9.71
C GLU A 59 -16.49 -10.33 -10.28
N MET A 60 -15.65 -10.55 -11.30
CA MET A 60 -15.45 -11.89 -11.87
C MET A 60 -14.77 -12.87 -10.93
N ARG A 61 -13.80 -12.41 -10.12
CA ARG A 61 -13.13 -13.28 -9.13
C ARG A 61 -14.12 -13.78 -8.08
N VAL A 62 -15.07 -12.93 -7.69
CA VAL A 62 -16.13 -13.30 -6.74
C VAL A 62 -17.14 -14.24 -7.39
N THR A 63 -17.56 -13.95 -8.62
CA THR A 63 -18.65 -14.68 -9.28
C THR A 63 -18.20 -16.00 -9.90
N CYS A 64 -17.01 -16.02 -10.50
CA CYS A 64 -16.46 -17.12 -11.30
C CYS A 64 -14.95 -17.33 -11.02
N PRO A 65 -14.56 -17.72 -9.79
CA PRO A 65 -13.15 -17.77 -9.37
C PRO A 65 -12.28 -18.74 -10.17
N GLN A 66 -12.87 -19.79 -10.75
CA GLN A 66 -12.16 -20.76 -11.60
C GLN A 66 -11.84 -20.27 -13.01
N LEU A 67 -12.39 -19.13 -13.45
CA LEU A 67 -12.17 -18.59 -14.79
C LEU A 67 -11.23 -17.38 -14.72
N PRO A 68 -10.31 -17.23 -15.69
CA PRO A 68 -9.52 -16.03 -15.76
C PRO A 68 -10.42 -14.82 -16.06
N PRO A 69 -10.13 -13.65 -15.48
CA PRO A 69 -10.92 -12.44 -15.68
C PRO A 69 -10.92 -12.01 -17.15
N LEU A 70 -12.10 -12.09 -17.76
CA LEU A 70 -12.37 -11.79 -19.16
C LEU A 70 -13.47 -10.74 -19.28
N VAL A 71 -13.17 -9.65 -19.96
CA VAL A 71 -14.09 -8.53 -20.19
C VAL A 71 -14.33 -8.36 -21.68
N CYS A 72 -15.55 -8.07 -22.08
CA CYS A 72 -15.90 -7.71 -23.44
C CYS A 72 -15.73 -6.20 -23.68
N HIS A 73 -15.38 -5.82 -24.91
CA HIS A 73 -15.23 -4.40 -25.26
C HIS A 73 -16.54 -3.60 -25.06
N THR A 74 -17.71 -4.20 -25.33
CA THR A 74 -19.00 -3.52 -25.08
C THR A 74 -19.26 -3.26 -23.60
N GLN A 75 -18.76 -4.10 -22.69
CA GLN A 75 -18.89 -3.87 -21.25
C GLN A 75 -18.13 -2.61 -20.84
N LEU A 76 -16.89 -2.43 -21.33
CA LEU A 76 -16.13 -1.19 -21.09
C LEU A 76 -16.81 0.03 -21.73
N CYS A 77 -17.29 -0.10 -22.97
CA CYS A 77 -18.03 0.99 -23.64
C CYS A 77 -19.36 1.35 -22.94
N SER A 78 -19.88 0.45 -22.10
CA SER A 78 -21.10 0.70 -21.32
C SER A 78 -20.80 1.35 -19.97
N MET A 79 -19.60 1.15 -19.42
CA MET A 79 -19.14 1.78 -18.17
C MET A 79 -18.49 3.15 -18.40
N LEU A 80 -17.87 3.35 -19.56
CA LEU A 80 -17.06 4.52 -19.89
C LEU A 80 -17.59 5.20 -21.15
N ALA A 81 -17.74 6.52 -21.09
CA ALA A 81 -18.37 7.28 -22.17
C ALA A 81 -17.47 7.50 -23.39
N ASP A 82 -16.15 7.67 -23.19
CA ASP A 82 -15.23 8.02 -24.26
C ASP A 82 -14.53 6.80 -24.86
N LYS A 83 -15.07 6.33 -25.99
CA LYS A 83 -14.50 5.22 -26.79
C LYS A 83 -13.04 5.44 -27.18
N THR A 84 -12.64 6.69 -27.47
CA THR A 84 -11.27 6.98 -27.91
C THR A 84 -10.28 6.78 -26.77
N SER A 85 -10.67 7.16 -25.56
CA SER A 85 -9.84 6.94 -24.36
C SER A 85 -9.79 5.48 -23.95
N ILE A 86 -10.88 4.72 -24.17
CA ILE A 86 -10.88 3.26 -23.99
C ILE A 86 -9.86 2.62 -24.94
N GLU A 87 -9.92 2.90 -26.24
CA GLU A 87 -9.01 2.29 -27.22
C GLU A 87 -7.54 2.64 -26.95
N ARG A 88 -7.25 3.91 -26.64
CA ARG A 88 -5.90 4.35 -26.27
C ARG A 88 -5.39 3.64 -25.02
N GLY A 89 -6.20 3.62 -23.96
CA GLY A 89 -5.80 2.99 -22.70
C GLY A 89 -5.68 1.47 -22.82
N LEU A 90 -6.48 0.81 -23.66
CA LEU A 90 -6.31 -0.61 -23.97
C LEU A 90 -5.00 -0.88 -24.72
N ASP A 91 -4.61 0.00 -25.65
CA ASP A 91 -3.31 -0.10 -26.32
C ASP A 91 -2.15 0.08 -25.32
N ASP A 92 -2.24 1.06 -24.41
CA ASP A 92 -1.24 1.28 -23.37
C ASP A 92 -1.14 0.08 -22.41
N CYS A 93 -2.27 -0.48 -22.00
CA CYS A 93 -2.30 -1.70 -21.18
C CYS A 93 -1.73 -2.91 -21.92
N ARG A 94 -2.01 -3.03 -23.23
CA ARG A 94 -1.44 -4.08 -24.06
C ARG A 94 0.08 -3.94 -24.17
N ARG A 95 0.61 -2.73 -24.35
CA ARG A 95 2.05 -2.45 -24.37
C ARG A 95 2.73 -2.79 -23.04
N ARG A 96 2.04 -2.56 -21.92
CA ARG A 96 2.49 -2.98 -20.57
C ARG A 96 2.31 -4.47 -20.29
N ASN A 97 1.78 -5.26 -21.23
CA ASN A 97 1.48 -6.69 -21.07
C ASN A 97 0.53 -7.04 -19.90
N VAL A 98 -0.29 -6.09 -19.43
CA VAL A 98 -1.24 -6.35 -18.33
C VAL A 98 -2.55 -6.98 -18.81
N LEU A 99 -2.82 -6.92 -20.11
CA LEU A 99 -3.99 -7.54 -20.75
C LEU A 99 -3.69 -8.06 -22.15
N ARG A 100 -4.57 -8.93 -22.66
CA ARG A 100 -4.58 -9.40 -24.04
C ARG A 100 -5.94 -9.13 -24.67
N VAL A 101 -5.94 -8.50 -25.84
CA VAL A 101 -7.14 -8.29 -26.65
C VAL A 101 -7.16 -9.33 -27.77
N PHE A 102 -8.30 -9.97 -27.99
CA PHE A 102 -8.49 -10.94 -29.05
C PHE A 102 -9.83 -10.74 -29.74
N LYS A 103 -9.87 -11.05 -31.05
CA LYS A 103 -11.10 -10.99 -31.83
C LYS A 103 -11.97 -12.19 -31.51
N LEU A 104 -13.22 -11.95 -31.16
CA LEU A 104 -14.21 -12.99 -30.92
C LEU A 104 -14.80 -13.45 -32.26
N ALA A 105 -15.01 -14.75 -32.40
CA ALA A 105 -15.44 -15.35 -33.67
C ALA A 105 -16.91 -15.07 -33.99
N THR A 106 -17.75 -14.76 -33.00
CA THR A 106 -19.21 -14.60 -33.17
C THR A 106 -19.83 -13.78 -32.03
N GLY A 107 -20.79 -12.90 -32.35
CA GLY A 107 -21.69 -12.25 -31.37
C GLY A 107 -21.92 -10.75 -31.60
N ALA A 108 -22.59 -10.10 -30.64
CA ALA A 108 -22.73 -8.64 -30.56
C ALA A 108 -21.42 -7.94 -30.15
N ASP A 109 -20.46 -8.72 -29.61
CA ASP A 109 -19.13 -8.28 -29.24
C ASP A 109 -18.09 -8.75 -30.25
N GLU A 110 -17.31 -7.81 -30.78
CA GLU A 110 -16.18 -8.13 -31.68
C GLU A 110 -14.89 -8.49 -30.93
N HIS A 111 -14.69 -7.99 -29.71
CA HIS A 111 -13.40 -8.06 -29.01
C HIS A 111 -13.54 -8.50 -27.56
N GLY A 112 -12.74 -9.49 -27.17
CA GLY A 112 -12.54 -9.96 -25.80
C GLY A 112 -11.22 -9.47 -25.23
N ILE A 113 -11.21 -9.16 -23.94
CA ILE A 113 -10.09 -8.58 -23.20
C ILE A 113 -9.81 -9.52 -22.01
N LEU A 114 -8.73 -10.28 -22.10
CA LEU A 114 -8.25 -11.14 -21.03
C LEU A 114 -7.31 -10.34 -20.13
N LEU A 115 -7.59 -10.29 -18.83
CA LEU A 115 -6.77 -9.60 -17.85
C LEU A 115 -5.71 -10.59 -17.33
N MET A 116 -4.44 -10.33 -17.64
CA MET A 116 -3.37 -11.34 -17.59
C MET A 116 -2.67 -11.49 -16.23
N HIS A 117 -2.81 -10.49 -15.33
CA HIS A 117 -2.34 -10.39 -13.92
C HIS A 117 -1.65 -9.03 -13.68
N GLU A 118 -1.59 -8.62 -12.40
CA GLU A 118 -1.23 -7.27 -11.97
C GLU A 118 0.24 -6.92 -12.26
N PRO A 119 0.55 -5.67 -12.73
CA PRO A 119 1.89 -5.14 -12.52
C PRO A 119 2.10 -5.03 -11.00
N ARG A 120 3.13 -5.73 -10.51
CA ARG A 120 3.61 -5.57 -9.13
C ARG A 120 4.30 -4.22 -8.96
#